data_AF-A0A2V3IB29-F1
#
_entry.id   AF-A0A2V3IB29-F1
#
_cell.length_a   1.000
_cell.length_b   1.000
_cell.length_c   1.000
_cell.angle_alpha   90.00
_cell.angle_beta   90.00
_cell.angle_gamma   90.00
#
_symmetry.space_group_name_H-M   'P 1'
#
loop_
_entity.id
_entity.type
_entity.pdbx_description
1 polymer ?
#
loop_
_entity_poly.entity_id
_entity_poly.type
_entity_poly.pdbx_seq_one_letter_code
_entity_poly.pdbx_strand_id
1 'polypeptide(L)' 'KDPMGIAAAALYLACISSGGSKTQKEISIASGVTEVTIRNRCAGLRNLL' A
#
# COMPACT_ATOMS: atom_id res chain seq x y z
N LYS A 1 3.43 -14.91 3.58
CA LYS A 1 3.31 -13.55 2.99
C LYS A 1 2.94 -12.62 4.13
N ASP A 2 3.69 -11.53 4.32
CA ASP A 2 3.47 -10.58 5.40
C ASP A 2 2.07 -9.92 5.28
N PRO A 3 1.12 -10.22 6.20
CA PRO A 3 -0.24 -9.69 6.15
C PRO A 3 -0.28 -8.17 6.23
N MET A 4 0.68 -7.58 6.96
CA MET A 4 0.73 -6.14 7.20
C MET A 4 1.09 -5.38 5.92
N GLY A 5 2.03 -5.92 5.14
CA GLY A 5 2.38 -5.36 3.83
C GLY A 5 1.25 -5.44 2.80
N ILE A 6 0.40 -6.47 2.87
CA ILE A 6 -0.78 -6.58 2.00
C ILE A 6 -1.86 -5.58 2.44
N ALA A 7 -2.11 -5.45 3.74
CA ALA A 7 -3.06 -4.49 4.28
C ALA A 7 -2.66 -3.04 3.94
N ALA A 8 -1.38 -2.70 4.11
CA ALA A 8 -0.84 -1.38 3.77
C ALA A 8 -1.00 -1.06 2.26
N ALA A 9 -0.76 -2.05 1.39
CA ALA A 9 -0.93 -1.89 -0.04
C ALA A 9 -2.40 -1.74 -0.47
N ALA A 10 -3.30 -2.55 0.10
CA ALA A 10 -4.72 -2.45 -0.15
C ALA A 10 -5.27 -1.07 0.29
N LEU A 11 -4.84 -0.59 1.47
CA LEU A 11 -5.20 0.73 1.98
C LEU A 11 -4.69 1.86 1.06
N TYR A 12 -3.43 1.77 0.60
CA TYR A 12 -2.85 2.74 -0.34
C TYR A 12 -3.64 2.82 -1.64
N LEU A 13 -3.96 1.66 -2.24
CA LEU A 13 -4.74 1.59 -3.47
C LEU A 13 -6.15 2.17 -3.27
N ALA A 14 -6.81 1.83 -2.17
CA ALA A 14 -8.12 2.39 -1.84
C ALA A 14 -8.09 3.92 -1.67
N CYS A 15 -7.06 4.47 -1.01
CA CYS A 15 -6.88 5.91 -0.89
C CYS A 15 -6.74 6.59 -2.25
N ILE A 16 -5.90 6.06 -3.14
CA ILE A 16 -5.73 6.62 -4.49
C ILE A 16 -7.03 6.52 -5.29
N SER A 17 -7.70 5.37 -5.25
CA SER A 17 -8.97 5.16 -5.96
C SER A 17 -10.09 6.06 -5.45
N SER A 18 -10.06 6.44 -4.17
CA SER A 18 -11.00 7.39 -3.57
C SER A 18 -10.65 8.86 -3.86
N GLY A 19 -9.62 9.15 -4.66
CA GLY A 19 -9.15 10.50 -4.96
C GLY A 19 -8.33 11.14 -3.82
N GLY A 20 -7.96 10.37 -2.81
CA GLY A 20 -7.14 10.82 -1.69
C GLY A 20 -5.64 10.83 -2.05
N SER A 21 -4.95 11.88 -1.62
CA SER A 21 -3.49 12.00 -1.77
C SER A 21 -2.80 11.54 -0.49
N LYS A 22 -2.71 10.21 -0.31
CA LYS A 22 -1.83 9.62 0.71
C LYS A 22 -0.58 9.06 0.05
N THR A 23 0.57 9.46 0.57
CA THR A 23 1.87 9.01 0.09
C THR A 23 2.22 7.63 0.65
N GLN A 24 3.07 6.88 -0.07
CA GLN A 24 3.58 5.59 0.44
C GLN A 24 4.39 5.78 1.73
N LYS A 25 5.03 6.94 1.90
CA LYS A 25 5.74 7.34 3.13
C LYS A 25 4.81 7.46 4.33
N GLU A 26 3.66 8.13 4.18
CA GLU A 26 2.67 8.24 5.26
C GLU A 26 2.16 6.86 5.69
N ILE A 27 1.89 5.98 4.72
CA ILE A 27 1.42 4.62 5.01
C ILE A 27 2.53 3.76 5.62
N SER A 28 3.77 3.94 5.18
CA SER A 28 4.96 3.30 5.75
C SER A 28 5.11 3.65 7.23
N ILE A 29 5.01 4.93 7.57
CA ILE A 29 5.08 5.41 8.96
C ILE A 29 3.92 4.87 9.79
N ALA A 30 2.70 4.86 9.25
CA ALA A 30 1.51 4.40 9.98
C ALA A 30 1.47 2.88 10.18
N SER A 31 1.99 2.10 9.23
CA SER A 31 1.95 0.63 9.26
C SER A 31 3.22 -0.04 9.75
N GLY A 32 4.33 0.71 9.89
CA GLY A 32 5.64 0.15 10.21
C GLY A 32 6.26 -0.69 9.08
N VAL A 33 5.66 -0.67 7.89
CA VAL A 33 6.11 -1.42 6.72
C VAL A 33 6.91 -0.50 5.80
N THR A 34 8.05 -0.97 5.29
CA THR A 34 8.86 -0.14 4.37
C THR A 34 8.10 0.24 3.09
N GLU A 35 8.41 1.42 2.55
CA GLU A 35 7.81 1.92 1.29
C GLU A 35 8.00 0.93 0.13
N VAL A 36 9.16 0.28 0.05
CA VAL A 36 9.47 -0.72 -0.99
C VAL A 36 8.55 -1.94 -0.88
N THR A 37 8.26 -2.40 0.35
CA THR A 37 7.31 -3.49 0.57
C THR A 37 5.90 -3.08 0.11
N ILE A 38 5.45 -1.88 0.44
CA ILE A 38 4.14 -1.35 0.00
C ILE A 38 4.09 -1.31 -1.53
N ARG A 39 5.11 -0.74 -2.19
CA ARG A 39 5.21 -0.67 -3.65
C ARG A 39 5.13 -2.04 -4.33
N ASN A 40 5.92 -3.00 -3.85
CA ASN A 40 5.92 -4.36 -4.39
C ASN A 40 4.57 -5.06 -4.23
N ARG A 41 3.88 -4.83 -3.11
CA ARG A 41 2.55 -5.39 -2.86
C ARG A 41 1.47 -4.72 -3.70
N CYS A 42 1.52 -3.40 -3.88
CA CYS A 42 0.63 -2.66 -4.75
C CYS A 42 0.75 -3.10 -6.22
N ALA A 43 1.98 -3.27 -6.72
CA ALA A 43 2.21 -3.77 -8.08
C ALA A 43 1.61 -5.17 -8.29
N GLY A 44 1.78 -6.05 -7.30
CA GLY A 44 1.16 -7.38 -7.32
C GLY A 44 -0.37 -7.35 -7.28
N LEU A 45 -0.97 -6.49 -6.44
CA LEU A 45 -2.43 -6.34 -6.35
C LEU A 45 -3.02 -5.76 -7.63
N ARG A 46 -2.34 -4.79 -8.25
CA ARG A 46 -2.82 -4.12 -9.47
C ARG A 46 -2.84 -5.03 -10.70
N ASN A 47 -2.08 -6.12 -10.69
CA ASN A 47 -2.14 -7.14 -11.75
C ASN A 47 -3.30 -8.14 -11.54
N LEU A 48 -3.95 -8.13 -10.37
CA LEU A 48 -5.08 -8.99 -10.06
C LEU A 48 -6.43 -8.26 -10.18
N LEU A 49 -6.41 -6.93 -10.30
CA LEU A 49 -7.55 -6.04 -10.51
C LEU A 49 -7.62 -5.63 -11.97
#